data_AF-A0A127EHN0-F1
#
_entry.id   AF-A0A127EHN0-F1
#
_cell.length_a   1.000
_cell.length_b   1.000
_cell.length_c   1.000
_cell.angle_alpha   90.00
_cell.angle_beta   90.00
_cell.angle_gamma   90.00
#
_symmetry.space_group_name_H-M   'P 1'
#
loop_
_entity.id
_entity.type
_entity.pdbx_description
1 polymer ?
#
loop_
_entity_poly.entity_id
_entity_poly.type
_entity_poly.pdbx_seq_one_letter_code
_entity_poly.pdbx_strand_id
1 'polypeptide(L)' 'MLLREIQELKKRCSLEMFEEILIATEDDIRFNRLNFNKKTPPKKFLEILSRIENVFRRVYEG' A
#
# COMPACT_ATOMS: atom_id res chain seq x y z
N MET A 1 5.98 0.89 -13.97
CA MET A 1 5.15 -0.25 -13.50
C MET A 1 4.36 0.10 -12.23
N LEU A 2 4.95 0.77 -11.23
CA LEU A 2 4.22 1.22 -10.01
C LEU A 2 3.00 2.14 -10.26
N LEU A 3 3.14 3.14 -11.13
CA LEU A 3 2.06 4.10 -11.42
C LEU A 3 0.78 3.44 -11.97
N ARG A 4 0.89 2.36 -12.74
CA ARG A 4 -0.28 1.65 -13.29
C ARG A 4 -1.05 0.92 -12.19
N GLU A 5 -0.36 0.22 -11.30
CA GLU A 5 -1.01 -0.47 -10.18
C GLU A 5 -1.68 0.51 -9.22
N ILE A 6 -1.02 1.63 -8.93
CA ILE A 6 -1.60 2.71 -8.12
C ILE A 6 -2.86 3.29 -8.78
N GLN A 7 -2.83 3.51 -10.11
CA GLN A 7 -4.02 3.97 -10.84
C GLN A 7 -5.14 2.92 -10.90
N GLU A 8 -4.81 1.64 -11.01
CA GLU A 8 -5.80 0.56 -10.92
C GLU A 8 -6.40 0.46 -9.52
N LEU A 9 -5.59 0.60 -8.47
CA LEU A 9 -6.06 0.59 -7.08
C LEU A 9 -7.02 1.75 -6.84
N LYS A 10 -6.67 2.96 -7.32
CA LYS A 10 -7.54 4.14 -7.26
C LYS A 10 -8.85 3.96 -8.03
N LYS A 11 -8.88 3.14 -9.08
CA LYS A 11 -10.12 2.80 -9.79
C LYS A 11 -10.99 1.80 -9.04
N ARG A 12 -10.39 0.94 -8.22
CA ARG A 12 -11.08 -0.13 -7.48
C ARG A 12 -11.53 0.31 -6.09
N CYS A 13 -10.82 1.25 -5.47
CA CYS A 13 -11.13 1.80 -4.14
C CYS A 13 -11.69 3.22 -4.23
N SER A 14 -12.51 3.61 -3.25
CA SER A 14 -12.86 5.01 -3.04
C SER A 14 -11.63 5.85 -2.69
N LEU A 15 -11.69 7.15 -2.96
CA LEU A 15 -10.55 8.06 -2.79
C LEU A 15 -10.02 8.07 -1.35
N GLU A 16 -10.90 8.07 -0.34
CA GLU A 16 -10.55 7.94 1.08
C GLU A 16 -9.77 6.65 1.38
N MET A 17 -10.32 5.50 0.97
CA MET A 17 -9.71 4.18 1.20
C MET A 17 -8.36 4.06 0.49
N PHE A 18 -8.24 4.63 -0.70
CA PHE A 18 -6.99 4.69 -1.43
C PHE A 18 -5.93 5.56 -0.72
N GLU A 19 -6.35 6.68 -0.15
CA GLU A 19 -5.47 7.57 0.62
C GLU A 19 -4.98 6.90 1.91
N GLU A 20 -5.86 6.20 2.63
CA GLU A 20 -5.49 5.41 3.80
C GLU A 20 -4.52 4.27 3.46
N ILE A 21 -4.76 3.54 2.37
CA ILE A 21 -3.84 2.48 1.90
C ILE A 21 -2.46 3.06 1.58
N LEU A 22 -2.39 4.22 0.94
CA LEU A 22 -1.13 4.90 0.64
C LEU A 22 -0.40 5.35 1.90
N ILE A 23 -1.11 5.97 2.85
CA ILE A 23 -0.54 6.42 4.12
C ILE A 23 0.01 5.23 4.91
N ALA A 24 -0.75 4.15 5.03
CA ALA A 24 -0.31 2.93 5.71
C ALA A 24 0.90 2.28 5.01
N THR A 25 0.94 2.29 3.67
CA THR A 25 2.08 1.78 2.89
C THR A 25 3.33 2.63 3.14
N GLU A 26 3.20 3.95 3.14
CA GLU A 26 4.30 4.87 3.39
C GLU A 26 4.83 4.72 4.82
N ASP A 27 3.93 4.61 5.81
CA ASP A 27 4.30 4.43 7.21
C ASP A 27 5.03 3.10 7.43
N ASP A 28 4.56 2.00 6.84
CA ASP A 28 5.23 0.69 6.93
C ASP A 28 6.64 0.72 6.31
N ILE A 29 6.81 1.41 5.18
CA ILE A 29 8.11 1.59 4.53
C ILE A 29 9.02 2.46 5.39
N ARG A 30 8.49 3.56 5.95
CA ARG A 30 9.22 4.47 6.81
C ARG A 30 9.64 3.78 8.10
N PHE A 31 8.78 2.97 8.70
CA PHE A 31 9.06 2.13 9.85
C PHE A 31 10.12 1.07 9.52
N ASN A 32 9.98 0.36 8.40
CA ASN A 32 10.96 -0.64 7.95
C ASN A 32 12.34 -0.02 7.66
N ARG A 33 12.36 1.22 7.16
CA ARG A 33 13.60 1.96 6.90
C ARG A 33 14.25 2.43 8.20
N LEU A 34 13.47 3.02 9.12
CA LEU A 34 13.99 3.58 10.37
C LEU A 34 14.42 2.49 11.37
N ASN A 35 13.63 1.42 11.52
CA ASN A 35 13.91 0.37 12.51
C ASN A 35 14.84 -0.73 11.99
N PHE A 36 14.81 -1.03 10.69
CA PHE A 36 15.55 -2.19 10.14
C PHE A 36 16.64 -1.81 9.13
N ASN A 37 16.81 -0.53 8.82
CA ASN A 37 17.72 -0.01 7.78
C ASN A 37 17.55 -0.73 6.43
N LYS A 38 16.35 -1.29 6.18
CA LYS A 38 16.04 -2.05 4.97
C LYS A 38 15.73 -1.06 3.85
N LYS A 39 16.45 -1.17 2.73
CA LYS A 39 16.02 -0.51 1.49
C LYS A 39 14.83 -1.29 0.94
N THR A 40 13.67 -0.64 0.83
CA THR A 40 12.49 -1.23 0.21
C THR A 40 12.60 -1.09 -1.31
N PRO A 41 12.86 -2.16 -2.07
CA PRO A 41 12.81 -2.11 -3.51
C PRO A 41 11.36 -1.95 -4.00
N PRO A 42 11.13 -1.45 -5.22
CA PRO A 42 9.79 -1.23 -5.77
C PRO A 42 8.93 -2.50 -5.85
N LYS A 43 9.54 -3.69 -5.97
CA LYS A 43 8.81 -4.97 -5.86
C LYS A 43 8.17 -5.17 -4.48
N LYS A 44 8.89 -4.81 -3.42
CA LYS A 44 8.43 -4.97 -2.05
C LYS A 44 7.38 -3.92 -1.69
N PHE A 45 7.46 -2.73 -2.29
CA PHE A 45 6.39 -1.74 -2.24
C PHE A 45 5.07 -2.31 -2.77
N LEU A 46 5.07 -2.95 -3.94
CA LEU A 46 3.87 -3.56 -4.53
C LEU A 46 3.31 -4.69 -3.65
N GLU A 47 4.20 -5.48 -3.05
CA GLU A 47 3.81 -6.55 -2.13
C GLU A 47 3.12 -6.00 -0.86
N ILE A 48 3.65 -4.92 -0.28
CA ILE A 48 3.03 -4.22 0.86
C ILE A 48 1.70 -3.61 0.45
N LEU A 49 1.66 -2.91 -0.69
CA LEU A 49 0.45 -2.28 -1.23
C LEU A 49 -0.68 -3.29 -1.44
N SER A 50 -0.38 -4.43 -2.08
CA SER A 50 -1.36 -5.51 -2.31
C SER A 50 -1.82 -6.17 -1.00
N ARG A 51 -0.92 -6.27 -0.01
CA ARG A 51 -1.27 -6.80 1.31
C ARG A 51 -2.20 -5.87 2.07
N ILE A 52 -1.92 -4.56 2.06
CA ILE A 52 -2.76 -3.54 2.68
C ILE A 52 -4.11 -3.47 1.96
N GLU A 53 -4.15 -3.48 0.63
CA GLU A 53 -5.40 -3.55 -0.14
C GLU A 53 -6.26 -4.75 0.27
N ASN A 54 -5.67 -5.95 0.38
CA ASN A 54 -6.40 -7.15 0.78
C ASN A 54 -6.94 -7.07 2.22
N VAL A 55 -6.19 -6.45 3.14
CA VAL A 55 -6.65 -6.19 4.51
C VAL A 55 -7.82 -5.21 4.50
N PHE A 56 -7.68 -4.07 3.84
CA PHE A 56 -8.73 -3.07 3.73
C PHE A 56 -9.99 -3.63 3.06
N ARG A 57 -9.83 -4.43 2.01
CA ARG A 57 -10.95 -5.10 1.35
C ARG A 57 -11.70 -6.04 2.30
N ARG A 58 -11.01 -6.81 3.13
CA ARG A 58 -11.63 -7.68 4.13
C ARG A 58 -12.31 -6.92 5.27
N VAL A 59 -11.81 -5.73 5.61
CA VAL A 59 -12.34 -4.92 6.70
C VAL A 59 -13.58 -4.12 6.26
N TYR A 60 -13.64 -3.68 5.00
CA TYR A 60 -14.72 -2.82 4.49
C TYR A 60 -15.76 -3.54 3.61
N GLU A 61 -15.44 -4.68 2.98
CA GLU A 61 -16.43 -5.53 2.27
C GLU A 61 -16.92 -6.74 3.11
N GLY A 62 -16.41 -6.90 4.35
CA GLY A 62 -16.71 -8.04 5.24
C GLY A 62 -17.88 -7.82 6.18
#